data_AF-A0A0Q8G2T3-F1
#
_entry.id   AF-A0A0Q8G2T3-F1
#
_cell.length_a   1.000
_cell.length_b   1.000
_cell.length_c   1.000
_cell.angle_alpha   90.00
_cell.angle_beta   90.00
_cell.angle_gamma   90.00
#
_symmetry.space_group_name_H-M   'P 1'
#
loop_
_entity.id
_entity.type
_entity.pdbx_description
1 polymer ?
#
loop_
_entity_poly.entity_id
_entity_poly.type
_entity_poly.pdbx_seq_one_letter_code
_entity_poly.pdbx_strand_id
1 'polypeptide(L)'
;MSSYGLSLVLAVVACVIGGVLGGMALARPGSASGLAGGDASPNLPDAGALAQSRAFGGLLILSHATAALFLGYQSSVGAAMAFALAMAWLGAALGRTASLLIDKASGRLNLGSLAFEVLIAVTLSLPFFNAGRLVVVRGAGMLV
;
A
#
# COMPACT_ATOMS: atom_id res chain seq x y z
N MET A 1 -20.74 10.54 -10.71
CA MET A 1 -20.40 10.00 -9.37
C MET A 1 -19.81 11.13 -8.55
N SER A 2 -20.17 11.26 -7.26
CA SER A 2 -19.51 12.23 -6.36
C SER A 2 -18.01 11.92 -6.27
N SER A 3 -17.15 12.95 -6.17
CA SER A 3 -15.70 12.79 -6.01
C SER A 3 -15.33 11.82 -4.90
N TYR A 4 -16.15 11.75 -3.84
CA TYR A 4 -15.98 10.81 -2.74
C TYR A 4 -16.17 9.34 -3.16
N GLY A 5 -17.22 9.05 -3.92
CA GLY A 5 -17.46 7.70 -4.45
C GLY A 5 -16.33 7.24 -5.37
N LEU A 6 -15.78 8.14 -6.18
CA LEU A 6 -14.61 7.84 -7.01
C LEU A 6 -13.37 7.54 -6.16
N SER A 7 -13.11 8.31 -5.09
CA SER A 7 -11.99 8.01 -4.18
C SER A 7 -12.15 6.67 -3.44
N LEU A 8 -13.38 6.27 -3.07
CA LEU A 8 -13.62 4.95 -2.47
C LEU A 8 -13.31 3.82 -3.45
N VAL A 9 -13.75 3.93 -4.71
CA VAL A 9 -13.47 2.92 -5.74
C VAL A 9 -11.96 2.79 -5.97
N LEU A 10 -11.25 3.91 -6.10
CA LEU A 10 -9.79 3.91 -6.25
C LEU A 10 -9.08 3.25 -5.05
N ALA A 11 -9.54 3.54 -3.82
CA ALA A 11 -8.98 2.93 -2.62
C ALA A 11 -9.23 1.42 -2.56
N VAL A 12 -10.42 0.95 -2.98
CA VAL A 12 -10.71 -0.49 -3.08
C VAL A 12 -9.82 -1.15 -4.13
N VAL A 13 -9.63 -0.53 -5.30
CA VAL A 13 -8.72 -1.05 -6.33
C VAL A 13 -7.29 -1.15 -5.79
N ALA A 14 -6.79 -0.12 -5.11
CA ALA A 14 -5.48 -0.16 -4.46
C ALA A 14 -5.40 -1.26 -3.37
N CYS A 15 -6.49 -1.46 -2.60
CA CYS A 15 -6.59 -2.56 -1.64
C CYS A 15 -6.47 -3.93 -2.33
N VAL A 16 -7.15 -4.13 -3.46
CA VAL A 16 -7.08 -5.38 -4.24
C VAL A 16 -5.68 -5.61 -4.78
N ILE A 17 -5.04 -4.59 -5.36
CA ILE A 17 -3.67 -4.71 -5.89
C ILE A 17 -2.71 -5.11 -4.78
N GLY A 18 -2.75 -4.42 -3.63
CA GLY A 18 -1.92 -4.81 -2.49
C GLY A 18 -2.24 -6.22 -1.99
N GLY A 19 -3.52 -6.57 -1.83
CA GLY A 19 -3.93 -7.92 -1.44
C GLY A 19 -3.38 -9.01 -2.37
N VAL A 20 -3.41 -8.78 -3.69
CA VAL A 20 -2.84 -9.69 -4.70
C VAL A 20 -1.31 -9.78 -4.56
N LEU A 21 -0.61 -8.65 -4.41
CA LEU A 21 0.83 -8.64 -4.16
C LEU A 21 1.21 -9.42 -2.89
N GLY A 22 0.44 -9.24 -1.81
CA GLY A 22 0.60 -9.99 -0.57
C GLY A 22 0.36 -11.49 -0.75
N GLY A 23 -0.70 -11.86 -1.48
CA GLY A 23 -1.01 -13.25 -1.84
C GLY A 23 0.09 -13.90 -2.69
N MET A 24 0.68 -13.15 -3.64
CA MET A 24 1.83 -13.64 -4.41
C MET A 24 3.07 -13.82 -3.54
N ALA A 25 3.36 -12.89 -2.62
CA ALA A 25 4.48 -13.02 -1.69
C ALA A 25 4.32 -14.20 -0.71
N LEU A 26 3.06 -14.53 -0.33
CA LEU A 26 2.71 -15.72 0.44
C LEU A 26 2.89 -17.02 -0.38
N ALA A 27 2.30 -17.08 -1.57
CA ALA A 27 2.24 -18.29 -2.37
C ALA A 27 3.58 -18.61 -3.06
N ARG A 28 4.31 -17.58 -3.49
CA ARG A 28 5.58 -17.69 -4.22
C ARG A 28 6.62 -16.72 -3.65
N PRO A 29 7.18 -17.01 -2.46
CA PRO A 29 8.13 -16.12 -1.78
C PRO A 29 9.41 -15.84 -2.59
N GLY A 30 9.84 -16.78 -3.45
CA GLY A 30 11.02 -16.59 -4.31
C GLY A 30 10.86 -15.50 -5.38
N SER A 31 9.63 -15.22 -5.84
CA SER A 31 9.37 -14.14 -6.82
C SER A 31 9.21 -12.76 -6.19
N ALA A 32 8.96 -12.68 -4.87
CA ALA A 32 8.85 -11.40 -4.15
C ALA A 32 10.21 -10.82 -3.75
N SER A 33 11.26 -11.63 -3.72
CA SER A 33 12.64 -11.18 -3.49
C SER A 33 13.09 -10.14 -4.54
N GLY A 34 12.57 -10.22 -5.77
CA GLY A 34 12.81 -9.23 -6.83
C GLY A 34 12.16 -7.85 -6.60
N LEU A 35 11.17 -7.73 -5.71
CA LEU A 35 10.60 -6.44 -5.28
C LEU A 35 11.42 -5.79 -4.16
N ALA A 36 12.20 -6.59 -3.43
CA ALA A 36 13.08 -6.16 -2.33
C ALA A 36 14.53 -5.88 -2.78
N GLY A 37 14.84 -5.94 -4.09
CA GLY A 37 16.11 -5.50 -4.64
C GLY A 37 17.35 -6.27 -4.16
N GLY A 38 17.18 -7.45 -3.55
CA GLY A 38 18.30 -8.31 -3.20
C GLY A 38 18.66 -9.19 -4.39
N ASP A 39 19.83 -8.94 -5.00
CA ASP A 39 20.49 -9.91 -5.86
C ASP A 39 20.74 -11.18 -5.04
N ALA A 40 19.82 -12.14 -5.15
CA ALA A 40 19.98 -13.45 -4.55
C ALA A 40 21.20 -14.10 -5.22
N SER A 41 22.29 -14.20 -4.46
CA SER A 41 23.40 -15.11 -4.78
C SER A 41 22.81 -16.47 -5.19
N PRO A 42 23.34 -17.17 -6.22
CA PRO A 42 22.73 -18.37 -6.80
C PRO A 42 22.70 -19.60 -5.87
N ASN A 43 22.96 -19.42 -4.58
CA ASN A 43 22.81 -20.45 -3.57
C ASN A 43 21.36 -20.46 -3.05
N LEU A 44 20.85 -21.66 -2.77
CA LEU A 44 19.46 -21.93 -2.39
C LEU A 44 18.84 -20.83 -1.51
N PRO A 45 17.60 -20.40 -1.78
CA PRO A 45 16.96 -19.36 -0.99
C PRO A 45 16.93 -19.76 0.49
N ASP A 46 17.50 -18.90 1.33
CA ASP A 46 17.50 -19.08 2.78
C ASP A 46 16.05 -19.28 3.27
N ALA A 47 15.82 -20.35 4.02
CA ALA A 47 14.52 -20.66 4.60
C ALA A 47 14.00 -19.47 5.44
N GLY A 48 14.90 -18.71 6.07
CA GLY A 48 14.58 -17.48 6.78
C GLY A 48 14.00 -16.39 5.86
N ALA A 49 14.62 -16.16 4.70
CA ALA A 49 14.15 -15.18 3.72
C ALA A 49 12.77 -15.57 3.13
N LEU A 50 12.53 -16.86 2.89
CA LEU A 50 11.23 -17.34 2.43
C LEU A 50 10.14 -17.17 3.49
N ALA A 51 10.45 -17.44 4.76
CA ALA A 51 9.52 -17.25 5.87
C ALA A 51 9.19 -15.76 6.07
N GLN A 52 10.19 -14.88 5.98
CA GLN A 52 9.99 -13.43 6.08
C GLN A 52 9.11 -12.90 4.94
N SER A 53 9.34 -13.35 3.70
CA SER A 53 8.49 -13.00 2.55
C SER A 53 7.04 -13.43 2.75
N ARG A 54 6.80 -14.64 3.28
CA ARG A 54 5.44 -15.12 3.58
C ARG A 54 4.79 -14.31 4.70
N ALA A 55 5.53 -13.99 5.76
CA ALA A 55 5.03 -13.17 6.85
C ALA A 55 4.60 -11.78 6.37
N PHE A 56 5.43 -11.12 5.55
CA PHE A 56 5.06 -9.85 4.92
C PHE A 56 3.86 -9.99 3.99
N GLY A 57 3.80 -11.04 3.18
CA GLY A 57 2.65 -11.31 2.32
C GLY A 57 1.34 -11.48 3.11
N GLY A 58 1.40 -12.20 4.25
CA GLY A 58 0.29 -12.41 5.19
C GLY A 58 -0.21 -11.12 5.83
N LEU A 59 0.72 -10.28 6.25
CA LEU A 59 0.41 -8.95 6.76
C LEU A 59 -0.27 -8.11 5.68
N LEU A 60 0.26 -8.12 4.46
CA LEU A 60 -0.21 -7.26 3.37
C LEU A 60 -1.60 -7.70 2.89
N ILE A 61 -1.85 -9.00 2.74
CA ILE A 61 -3.18 -9.51 2.38
C ILE A 61 -4.23 -9.20 3.44
N LEU A 62 -3.95 -9.46 4.73
CA LEU A 62 -4.95 -9.25 5.79
C LEU A 62 -5.21 -7.77 6.04
N SER A 63 -4.16 -6.93 6.02
CA SER A 63 -4.31 -5.48 6.21
C SER A 63 -5.16 -4.85 5.10
N HIS A 64 -4.93 -5.23 3.83
CA HIS A 64 -5.70 -4.71 2.70
C HIS A 64 -7.12 -5.27 2.65
N ALA A 65 -7.31 -6.56 2.96
CA ALA A 65 -8.64 -7.16 3.05
C ALA A 65 -9.48 -6.49 4.13
N THR A 66 -8.88 -6.21 5.30
CA THR A 66 -9.57 -5.52 6.39
C THR A 66 -9.91 -4.09 6.00
N ALA A 67 -8.99 -3.33 5.40
CA ALA A 67 -9.28 -1.97 4.93
C ALA A 67 -10.41 -1.96 3.89
N ALA A 68 -10.41 -2.88 2.93
CA ALA A 68 -11.47 -3.01 1.93
C ALA A 68 -12.83 -3.34 2.55
N LEU A 69 -12.87 -4.27 3.51
CA LEU A 69 -14.10 -4.62 4.24
C LEU A 69 -14.68 -3.40 4.97
N PHE A 70 -13.84 -2.64 5.68
CA PHE A 70 -14.28 -1.46 6.41
C PHE A 70 -14.66 -0.29 5.50
N LEU A 71 -14.08 -0.16 4.30
CA LEU A 71 -14.55 0.82 3.31
C LEU A 71 -16.00 0.57 2.89
N GLY A 72 -16.42 -0.70 2.82
CA GLY A 72 -17.80 -1.10 2.52
C GLY A 72 -18.75 -1.06 3.71
N TYR A 73 -18.28 -1.39 4.92
CA TYR A 73 -19.11 -1.43 6.12
C TYR A 73 -19.28 -0.05 6.77
N GLN A 74 -18.18 0.66 7.05
CA GLN A 74 -18.18 1.99 7.65
C GLN A 74 -17.09 2.86 7.02
N SER A 75 -17.48 3.59 5.98
CA SER A 75 -16.54 4.27 5.07
C SER A 75 -15.58 5.25 5.76
N SER A 76 -15.96 5.89 6.88
CA SER A 76 -15.06 6.78 7.63
C SER A 76 -13.91 6.03 8.32
N VAL A 77 -14.21 4.88 8.94
CA VAL A 77 -13.21 4.00 9.56
C VAL A 77 -12.34 3.37 8.47
N GLY A 78 -12.97 2.88 7.39
CA GLY A 78 -12.25 2.35 6.23
C GLY A 78 -11.29 3.36 5.60
N ALA A 79 -11.68 4.63 5.49
CA ALA A 79 -10.82 5.71 4.99
C ALA A 79 -9.61 5.97 5.90
N ALA A 80 -9.78 5.94 7.22
CA ALA A 80 -8.67 6.08 8.16
C ALA A 80 -7.70 4.88 8.10
N MET A 81 -8.22 3.65 7.96
CA MET A 81 -7.39 2.45 7.78
C MET A 81 -6.64 2.46 6.45
N ALA A 82 -7.29 2.88 5.36
CA ALA A 82 -6.64 3.07 4.06
C ALA A 82 -5.54 4.13 4.14
N PHE A 83 -5.75 5.22 4.89
CA PHE A 83 -4.70 6.21 5.14
C PHE A 83 -3.52 5.64 5.93
N ALA A 84 -3.76 4.80 6.95
CA ALA A 84 -2.68 4.11 7.66
C ALA A 84 -1.86 3.20 6.71
N LEU A 85 -2.52 2.49 5.80
CA LEU A 85 -1.85 1.73 4.73
C LEU A 85 -1.08 2.65 3.77
N ALA A 86 -1.63 3.80 3.41
CA ALA A 86 -0.93 4.79 2.59
C ALA A 86 0.41 5.20 3.22
N MET A 87 0.42 5.43 4.54
CA MET A 87 1.65 5.77 5.27
C MET A 87 2.65 4.60 5.30
N ALA A 88 2.19 3.35 5.33
CA ALA A 88 3.07 2.19 5.21
C ALA A 88 3.76 2.12 3.83
N TRP A 89 3.00 2.32 2.75
CA TRP A 89 3.53 2.40 1.38
C TRP A 89 4.48 3.59 1.19
N LEU A 90 4.16 4.74 1.77
CA LEU A 90 5.03 5.91 1.75
C LEU A 90 6.33 5.67 2.52
N GLY A 91 6.27 5.02 3.69
CA GLY A 91 7.45 4.63 4.46
C GLY A 91 8.37 3.69 3.69
N ALA A 92 7.81 2.74 2.94
CA ALA A 92 8.59 1.86 2.05
C ALA A 92 9.29 2.66 0.92
N ALA A 93 8.59 3.61 0.31
CA ALA A 93 9.18 4.51 -0.69
C ALA A 93 10.33 5.34 -0.09
N LEU A 94 10.15 5.90 1.11
CA LEU A 94 11.22 6.61 1.82
C LEU A 94 12.42 5.70 2.12
N GLY A 95 12.20 4.49 2.62
CA GLY A 95 13.27 3.52 2.85
C GLY A 95 14.06 3.22 1.58
N ARG A 96 13.37 3.07 0.45
CA ARG A 96 14.03 2.85 -0.85
C ARG A 96 14.75 4.09 -1.37
N THR A 97 14.24 5.29 -1.15
CA THR A 97 15.01 6.52 -1.43
C THR A 97 16.28 6.58 -0.60
N ALA A 98 16.22 6.21 0.68
CA ALA A 98 17.38 6.20 1.55
C ALA A 98 18.42 5.19 1.06
N SER A 99 18.02 3.96 0.69
CA SER A 99 18.93 2.98 0.09
C SER A 99 19.52 3.41 -1.25
N LEU A 100 18.77 4.13 -2.09
CA LEU A 100 19.30 4.69 -3.34
C LEU A 100 20.37 5.75 -3.08
N LEU A 101 20.21 6.55 -2.02
CA LEU A 101 21.13 7.64 -1.67
C LEU A 101 22.36 7.16 -0.91
N ILE A 102 22.18 6.24 0.04
CA ILE A 102 23.21 5.74 0.94
C ILE A 102 23.98 4.58 0.30
N ASP A 103 23.25 3.58 -0.20
CA ASP A 103 23.84 2.33 -0.71
C ASP A 103 24.08 2.37 -2.22
N LYS A 104 23.68 3.45 -2.91
CA LYS A 104 23.78 3.63 -4.38
C LYS A 104 23.19 2.45 -5.17
N ALA A 105 22.19 1.76 -4.61
CA ALA A 105 21.54 0.59 -5.20
C ALA A 105 20.61 0.96 -6.38
N SER A 106 21.18 1.58 -7.42
CA SER A 106 20.43 2.10 -8.58
C SER A 106 20.16 1.00 -9.60
N GLY A 107 18.92 0.50 -9.59
CA GLY A 107 18.41 -0.43 -10.60
C GLY A 107 17.10 0.09 -11.20
N ARG A 108 16.85 -0.19 -12.49
CA ARG A 108 15.60 0.20 -13.18
C ARG A 108 14.35 -0.35 -12.47
N LEU A 109 14.47 -1.53 -11.85
CA LEU A 109 13.41 -2.15 -11.05
C LEU A 109 13.14 -1.37 -9.74
N ASN A 110 14.18 -0.81 -9.09
CA ASN A 110 14.01 0.00 -7.89
C ASN A 110 13.25 1.30 -8.16
N LEU A 111 13.47 1.91 -9.33
CA LEU A 111 12.73 3.11 -9.73
C LEU A 111 11.25 2.81 -10.02
N GLY A 112 10.97 1.66 -10.65
CA GLY A 112 9.60 1.18 -10.89
C GLY A 112 8.85 0.89 -9.59
N SER A 113 9.48 0.18 -8.66
CA SER A 113 8.92 -0.09 -7.33
C SER A 113 8.65 1.20 -6.55
N LEU A 114 9.58 2.16 -6.58
CA LEU A 114 9.41 3.44 -5.92
C LEU A 114 8.23 4.25 -6.48
N ALA A 115 8.12 4.35 -7.80
CA ALA A 115 6.99 5.02 -8.44
C ALA A 115 5.65 4.35 -8.08
N PHE A 116 5.62 3.02 -8.06
CA PHE A 116 4.45 2.24 -7.67
C PHE A 116 4.04 2.49 -6.21
N GLU A 117 5.00 2.48 -5.28
CA GLU A 117 4.75 2.70 -3.85
C GLU A 117 4.16 4.09 -3.59
N VAL A 118 4.71 5.12 -4.23
CA VAL A 118 4.17 6.49 -4.15
C VAL A 118 2.77 6.56 -4.73
N LEU A 119 2.52 5.91 -5.87
CA LEU A 119 1.21 5.93 -6.52
C LEU A 119 0.13 5.24 -5.66
N ILE A 120 0.45 4.09 -5.05
CA ILE A 120 -0.45 3.40 -4.13
C ILE A 120 -0.69 4.22 -2.87
N ALA A 121 0.35 4.82 -2.30
CA ALA A 121 0.22 5.71 -1.13
C ALA A 121 -0.72 6.88 -1.42
N VAL A 122 -0.54 7.57 -2.54
CA VAL A 122 -1.42 8.66 -2.97
C VAL A 122 -2.86 8.15 -3.12
N THR A 123 -3.04 7.03 -3.82
CA THR A 123 -4.37 6.46 -4.09
C THR A 123 -5.13 6.10 -2.82
N LEU A 124 -4.46 5.48 -1.84
CA LEU A 124 -5.04 5.08 -0.56
C LEU A 124 -5.34 6.26 0.37
N SER A 125 -4.65 7.40 0.20
CA SER A 125 -4.88 8.60 1.01
C SER A 125 -6.14 9.39 0.59
N LEU A 126 -6.56 9.26 -0.68
CA LEU A 126 -7.71 9.98 -1.24
C LEU A 126 -9.01 9.88 -0.44
N PRO A 127 -9.51 8.70 -0.04
CA PRO A 127 -10.79 8.59 0.67
C PRO A 127 -10.79 9.36 2.00
N PHE A 128 -9.64 9.44 2.69
CA PHE A 128 -9.52 10.15 3.96
C PHE A 128 -9.68 11.66 3.80
N PHE A 129 -8.93 12.26 2.86
CA PHE A 129 -9.02 13.70 2.61
C PHE A 129 -10.38 14.12 2.03
N ASN A 130 -10.98 13.26 1.21
CA ASN A 130 -12.26 13.56 0.58
C ASN A 130 -13.45 13.40 1.55
N ALA A 131 -13.35 12.47 2.52
CA ALA A 131 -14.27 12.40 3.66
C ALA A 131 -14.18 13.67 4.54
N GLY A 132 -12.97 14.14 4.85
CA GLY A 132 -12.77 15.37 5.61
C GLY A 132 -13.37 16.60 4.93
N ARG A 133 -13.24 16.70 3.60
CA ARG A 133 -13.83 17.81 2.82
C ARG A 133 -15.36 17.81 2.85
N LEU A 134 -16.00 16.64 2.86
CA LEU A 134 -17.45 16.51 3.02
C LEU A 134 -17.94 16.94 4.42
N VAL A 135 -17.17 16.63 5.48
CA VAL A 135 -17.50 17.05 6.85
C VAL A 135 -17.41 18.58 6.98
N VAL A 136 -16.38 19.21 6.41
CA VAL A 136 -16.20 20.67 6.45
C VAL A 136 -17.31 21.40 5.68
N VAL A 137 -17.69 20.91 4.49
CA VAL A 137 -18.77 21.54 3.70
C VAL A 137 -20.14 21.35 4.37
N ARG A 138 -20.41 20.19 4.97
CA ARG A 138 -21.67 19.94 5.67
C ARG A 138 -21.76 20.66 7.02
N GLY A 139 -20.64 20.86 7.71
CA GLY A 139 -20.54 21.66 8.94
C GLY A 139 -20.67 23.17 8.68
N ALA A 140 -20.14 23.66 7.55
CA ALA A 140 -20.30 25.08 7.15
C ALA A 140 -21.75 25.42 6.72
N GLY A 141 -22.54 24.43 6.31
CA GLY A 141 -23.96 24.60 5.96
C GLY A 141 -24.94 24.56 7.14
N MET A 142 -24.46 24.35 8.37
CA MET A 142 -25.26 24.33 9.61
C MET A 142 -25.05 25.58 10.48
N LEU A 143 -24.54 26.67 9.89
CA LEU A 143 -24.39 27.98 10.54
C LEU A 143 -25.20 29.08 9.82
N VAL A 144 -26.43 28.76 9.41
CA VAL A 144 -27.43 29.76 9.01
C VAL A 144 -28.76 29.41 9.67
#